data_AF-A0A2T6KCN6-F1
#
_entry.id   AF-A0A2T6KCN6-F1
#
_cell.length_a   1.000
_cell.length_b   1.000
_cell.length_c   1.000
_cell.angle_alpha   90.00
_cell.angle_beta   90.00
_cell.angle_gamma   90.00
#
_symmetry.space_group_name_H-M   'P 1'
#
loop_
_entity.id
_entity.type
_entity.pdbx_description
1 polymer ?
#
loop_
_entity_poly.entity_id
_entity_poly.type
_entity_poly.pdbx_seq_one_letter_code
_entity_poly.pdbx_strand_id
1 'polypeptide(L)'
;MTFYVKSSNSTINVVDAQGKPQRVTQRAYDILYRNQGYQLADAPIVEADDDQVNYFVLSEEKLKTIKNDELKAFLDKEEIEYDPKAIKKDLIKLILRE
;
A
#
# COMPACT_ATOMS: atom_id res chain seq x y z
N MET A 1 -27.59 25.57 18.53
CA MET A 1 -26.72 24.40 18.29
C MET A 1 -27.48 23.39 17.45
N THR A 2 -27.14 23.24 16.18
CA THR A 2 -27.61 22.11 15.35
C THR A 2 -26.81 20.88 15.74
N PHE A 3 -27.46 19.92 16.40
CA PHE A 3 -26.88 18.60 16.63
C PHE A 3 -26.89 17.85 15.30
N TYR A 4 -25.72 17.74 14.65
CA TYR A 4 -25.53 16.82 13.54
C TYR A 4 -25.83 15.41 14.03
N VAL A 5 -26.99 14.86 13.66
CA VAL A 5 -27.25 13.43 13.77
C VAL A 5 -26.44 12.78 12.65
N LYS A 6 -25.15 12.53 12.96
CA LYS A 6 -24.18 11.94 12.04
C LYS A 6 -24.71 10.57 11.64
N SER A 7 -25.17 10.44 10.41
CA SER A 7 -25.66 9.19 9.84
C SER A 7 -24.63 8.09 10.12
N SER A 8 -25.02 7.04 10.84
CA SER A 8 -24.18 5.91 11.27
C SER A 8 -23.69 5.00 10.11
N ASN A 9 -23.62 5.56 8.90
CA ASN A 9 -23.06 4.95 7.69
C ASN A 9 -21.61 5.38 7.43
N SER A 10 -20.96 6.03 8.40
CA SER A 10 -19.51 6.24 8.32
C SER A 10 -18.81 4.87 8.24
N THR A 11 -18.07 4.67 7.16
CA THR A 11 -17.27 3.47 6.95
C THR A 11 -15.99 3.59 7.78
N ILE A 12 -15.65 2.53 8.50
CA ILE A 12 -14.46 2.40 9.33
C ILE A 12 -13.62 1.22 8.85
N ASN A 13 -12.34 1.24 9.17
CA ASN A 13 -11.43 0.14 8.86
C ASN A 13 -11.23 -0.72 10.10
N VAL A 14 -11.36 -2.03 9.92
CA VAL A 14 -11.25 -3.02 10.98
C VAL A 14 -10.26 -4.09 10.54
N VAL A 15 -9.50 -4.66 11.46
CA VAL A 15 -8.60 -5.79 11.20
C VAL A 15 -9.18 -7.06 11.78
N ASP A 16 -9.14 -8.14 11.01
CA ASP A 16 -9.55 -9.46 11.48
C ASP A 16 -8.46 -10.10 12.36
N ALA A 17 -8.77 -11.26 12.95
CA ALA A 17 -7.82 -12.01 13.78
C ALA A 17 -6.54 -12.45 13.03
N GLN A 18 -6.58 -12.49 11.69
CA GLN A 18 -5.43 -12.78 10.82
C GLN A 18 -4.66 -11.51 10.38
N GLY A 19 -5.08 -10.32 10.81
CA GLY A 19 -4.44 -9.04 10.52
C GLY A 19 -4.74 -8.48 9.12
N LYS A 20 -5.75 -8.98 8.41
CA LYS A 20 -6.22 -8.42 7.14
C LYS A 20 -7.14 -7.22 7.41
N PRO A 21 -6.88 -6.07 6.79
CA PRO A 21 -7.77 -4.92 6.89
C PRO A 21 -9.03 -5.13 6.05
N GLN A 22 -10.17 -4.80 6.62
CA GLN A 22 -11.48 -4.82 5.97
C GLN A 22 -12.22 -3.51 6.24
N ARG A 23 -12.77 -2.93 5.18
CA ARG A 23 -13.57 -1.71 5.24
C ARG A 23 -15.04 -2.07 5.47
N VAL A 24 -15.59 -1.64 6.60
CA VAL A 24 -16.95 -1.98 7.05
C VAL A 24 -17.67 -0.75 7.58
N THR A 25 -18.99 -0.75 7.69
CA THR A 25 -19.68 0.38 8.32
C THR A 25 -19.52 0.35 9.84
N GLN A 26 -19.52 1.52 10.49
CA GLN A 26 -19.42 1.60 11.95
C GLN A 26 -20.51 0.77 12.65
N ARG A 27 -21.72 0.75 12.06
CA ARG A 27 -22.82 -0.10 12.51
C ARG A 27 -22.55 -1.59 12.34
N ALA A 28 -21.97 -2.00 11.21
CA ALA A 28 -21.59 -3.40 11.02
C ALA A 28 -20.49 -3.81 12.01
N TYR A 29 -19.53 -2.93 12.29
CA TYR A 29 -18.48 -3.20 13.27
C TYR A 29 -19.05 -3.48 14.65
N ASP A 30 -19.92 -2.59 15.15
CA ASP A 30 -20.48 -2.69 16.50
C ASP A 30 -21.34 -3.96 16.69
N ILE A 31 -22.07 -4.37 15.64
CA ILE A 31 -23.00 -5.51 15.70
C ILE A 31 -22.29 -6.85 15.46
N LEU A 32 -21.43 -6.93 14.44
CA LEU A 32 -20.89 -8.22 13.95
C LEU A 32 -19.40 -8.35 14.29
N TYR A 33 -18.58 -7.42 13.80
CA TYR A 33 -17.13 -7.59 13.79
C TYR A 33 -16.51 -7.44 15.19
N ARG A 34 -17.06 -6.59 16.07
CA ARG A 34 -16.64 -6.46 17.47
C ARG A 34 -16.79 -7.78 18.23
N ASN A 35 -17.89 -8.50 17.99
CA ASN A 35 -18.15 -9.81 18.61
C ASN A 35 -17.30 -10.93 18.00
N GLN A 36 -16.83 -10.77 16.76
CA GLN A 36 -15.94 -11.71 16.09
C GLN A 36 -14.45 -11.47 16.41
N GLY A 37 -14.12 -10.51 17.29
CA GLY A 37 -12.75 -10.23 17.69
C GLY A 37 -11.97 -9.30 16.76
N TYR A 38 -12.66 -8.58 15.86
CA TYR A 38 -12.02 -7.59 15.00
C TYR A 38 -11.67 -6.34 15.79
N GLN A 39 -10.51 -5.77 15.50
CA GLN A 39 -10.00 -4.56 16.14
C GLN A 39 -10.15 -3.36 15.22
N LEU A 40 -10.39 -2.18 15.79
CA LEU A 40 -10.33 -0.93 15.03
C LEU A 40 -8.89 -0.72 14.58
N ALA A 41 -8.70 -0.55 13.26
CA ALA A 41 -7.45 -0.05 12.75
C ALA A 41 -7.45 1.47 13.01
N ASP A 42 -6.97 1.88 14.18
CA ASP A 42 -6.92 3.30 14.62
C ASP A 42 -5.89 4.13 13.83
N ALA A 43 -5.13 3.49 12.94
CA ALA A 43 -4.31 4.19 11.99
C ALA A 43 -5.16 4.60 10.79
N PRO A 44 -5.12 5.88 10.35
CA PRO A 44 -5.36 6.13 8.95
C PRO A 44 -4.35 5.25 8.22
N ILE A 45 -4.84 4.19 7.59
CA ILE A 45 -4.26 3.82 6.32
C ILE A 45 -4.34 5.12 5.53
N VAL A 46 -3.22 5.86 5.48
CA VAL A 46 -2.75 6.40 4.21
C VAL A 46 -3.19 5.34 3.23
N GLU A 47 -4.16 5.68 2.39
CA GLU A 47 -4.40 4.95 1.17
C GLU A 47 -2.99 4.58 0.72
N ALA A 48 -2.65 3.30 0.83
CA ALA A 48 -1.55 2.82 0.05
C ALA A 48 -2.11 3.09 -1.34
N ASP A 49 -1.73 4.24 -1.88
CA ASP A 49 -1.85 4.56 -3.28
C ASP A 49 -1.50 3.25 -3.97
N ASP A 50 -2.56 2.66 -4.48
CA ASP A 50 -2.57 1.68 -5.53
C ASP A 50 -1.26 1.78 -6.34
N ASP A 51 -0.52 0.67 -6.40
CA ASP A 51 0.47 0.47 -7.46
C ASP A 51 1.75 1.34 -7.47
N GLN A 52 2.27 1.76 -6.32
CA GLN A 52 3.68 2.20 -6.22
C GLN A 52 4.48 1.26 -5.34
N VAL A 53 4.82 0.07 -5.88
CA VAL A 53 5.92 -0.72 -5.32
C VAL A 53 7.15 0.18 -5.34
N ASN A 54 7.49 0.73 -4.18
CA ASN A 54 8.54 1.71 -4.08
C ASN A 54 9.87 0.96 -4.07
N TYR A 55 10.39 0.65 -5.27
CA TYR A 55 11.57 -0.18 -5.45
C TYR A 55 12.81 0.46 -4.80
N PHE A 56 12.79 1.77 -4.51
CA PHE A 56 13.79 2.47 -3.69
C PHE A 56 13.97 1.88 -2.28
N VAL A 57 12.95 1.21 -1.73
CA VAL A 57 12.96 0.68 -0.36
C VAL A 57 13.32 -0.81 -0.32
N LEU A 58 13.44 -1.45 -1.49
CA LEU A 58 13.78 -2.86 -1.60
C LEU A 58 15.30 -3.06 -1.61
N SER A 59 15.76 -4.13 -0.97
CA SER A 59 17.18 -4.53 -1.03
C SER A 59 17.58 -4.99 -2.43
N GLU A 60 18.87 -4.87 -2.79
CA GLU A 60 19.41 -5.30 -4.09
C GLU A 60 18.99 -6.75 -4.44
N GLU A 61 18.95 -7.65 -3.46
CA GLU A 61 18.53 -9.04 -3.63
C GLU A 61 17.07 -9.18 -4.10
N LYS A 62 16.17 -8.35 -3.56
CA LYS A 62 14.77 -8.29 -3.99
C LYS A 62 14.67 -7.71 -5.40
N LEU A 63 15.42 -6.65 -5.70
CA LEU A 63 15.47 -6.05 -7.04
C LEU A 63 16.04 -7.02 -8.09
N LYS A 64 16.96 -7.91 -7.71
CA LYS A 64 17.45 -8.99 -8.56
C LYS A 64 16.40 -10.06 -8.85
N THR A 65 15.36 -10.21 -8.05
CA THR A 65 14.25 -11.14 -8.34
C THR A 65 13.20 -10.56 -9.28
N ILE A 66 13.13 -9.23 -9.39
CA ILE A 66 12.14 -8.51 -10.20
C ILE A 66 12.53 -8.55 -11.68
N LYS A 67 11.57 -8.55 -12.61
CA LYS A 67 11.88 -8.61 -14.05
C LYS A 67 12.51 -7.31 -14.55
N ASN A 68 13.30 -7.41 -15.62
CA ASN A 68 13.93 -6.22 -16.21
C ASN A 68 12.87 -5.20 -16.69
N ASP A 69 11.78 -5.67 -17.28
CA ASP A 69 10.64 -4.84 -17.69
C ASP A 69 10.01 -4.08 -16.53
N GLU A 70 9.89 -4.69 -15.35
CA GLU A 70 9.32 -4.03 -14.17
C GLU A 70 10.26 -2.95 -13.61
N LEU A 71 11.57 -3.22 -13.60
CA LEU A 71 12.56 -2.21 -13.20
C LEU A 71 12.57 -1.03 -14.18
N LYS A 72 12.44 -1.31 -15.49
CA LYS A 72 12.32 -0.28 -16.53
C LYS A 72 11.04 0.52 -16.38
N ALA A 73 9.90 -0.14 -16.21
CA ALA A 73 8.61 0.50 -16.00
C ALA A 73 8.62 1.40 -14.74
N PHE A 74 9.34 1.00 -13.70
CA PHE A 74 9.53 1.85 -12.53
C PHE A 74 10.39 3.07 -12.82
N LEU A 75 11.52 2.90 -13.52
CA LEU A 75 12.36 4.03 -13.92
C LEU A 75 11.62 5.00 -14.86
N ASP A 76 10.84 4.50 -15.80
CA ASP A 76 9.95 5.31 -16.66
C ASP A 76 8.89 6.05 -15.84
N LYS A 77 8.28 5.40 -14.84
CA LYS A 77 7.27 5.99 -13.95
C LYS A 77 7.85 7.11 -13.08
N GLU A 78 9.10 6.95 -12.64
CA GLU A 78 9.84 7.94 -11.86
C GLU A 78 10.54 8.99 -12.74
N GLU A 79 10.34 8.96 -14.06
CA GLU A 79 10.99 9.83 -15.05
C GLU A 79 12.53 9.81 -14.96
N ILE A 80 13.10 8.68 -14.57
CA ILE A 80 14.54 8.46 -14.48
C ILE A 80 15.05 7.97 -15.83
N GLU A 81 15.93 8.76 -16.45
CA GLU A 81 16.64 8.33 -17.65
C GLU A 81 17.56 7.14 -17.36
N TYR A 82 17.42 6.09 -18.17
CA TYR A 82 18.28 4.92 -18.12
C TYR A 82 18.71 4.53 -19.54
N ASP A 83 19.88 3.91 -19.67
CA ASP A 83 20.32 3.42 -20.97
C ASP A 83 19.45 2.21 -21.39
N PRO A 84 18.86 2.19 -22.60
CA PRO A 84 18.02 1.07 -23.03
C PRO A 84 18.80 -0.26 -23.12
N LYS A 85 20.14 -0.20 -23.25
CA LYS A 85 21.06 -1.33 -23.23
C LYS A 85 21.64 -1.59 -21.83
N ALA A 86 21.25 -0.83 -20.81
CA ALA A 86 21.64 -1.07 -19.44
C ALA A 86 21.29 -2.50 -19.02
N ILE A 87 22.26 -3.15 -18.36
CA ILE A 87 22.05 -4.47 -17.76
C ILE A 87 21.20 -4.31 -16.49
N LYS A 88 20.53 -5.39 -16.10
CA LYS A 88 19.68 -5.41 -14.89
C LYS A 88 20.36 -4.81 -13.65
N LYS A 89 21.65 -5.11 -13.44
CA LYS A 89 22.43 -4.54 -12.32
C LYS A 89 22.50 -3.01 -12.38
N ASP A 90 22.64 -2.42 -13.55
CA ASP A 90 22.70 -0.98 -13.74
C ASP A 90 21.35 -0.32 -13.41
N LEU A 91 20.25 -0.92 -13.88
CA LEU A 91 18.90 -0.45 -13.53
C LEU A 91 18.65 -0.49 -12.02
N ILE A 92 19.10 -1.56 -11.36
CA ILE A 92 19.00 -1.70 -9.90
C ILE A 92 19.82 -0.63 -9.18
N LYS A 93 21.02 -0.30 -9.67
CA LYS A 93 21.85 0.77 -9.10
C LYS A 93 21.21 2.15 -9.26
N LEU A 94 20.62 2.43 -10.42
CA LEU A 94 19.84 3.65 -10.63
C LEU A 94 18.69 3.76 -9.63
N ILE A 95 18.00 2.65 -9.38
CA ILE A 95 16.94 2.57 -8.37
C ILE A 95 17.50 2.73 -6.95
N LEU A 96 18.69 2.20 -6.62
CA LEU A 96 19.28 2.37 -5.29
C LEU A 96 19.99 3.72 -5.10
N ARG A 97 20.15 4.51 -6.17
CA ARG A 97 20.95 5.75 -6.22
C ARG A 97 22.38 5.54 -5.74
N GLU A 98 22.99 4.42 -6.13
CA GLU A 98 24.34 3.98 -5.72
C GLU A 98 25.36 4.08 -6.87
#